data_AF-A0A8X8AQR6-F1
#
_entry.id   AF-A0A8X8AQR6-F1
#
_cell.length_a   1.000
_cell.length_b   1.000
_cell.length_c   1.000
_cell.angle_alpha   90.00
_cell.angle_beta   90.00
_cell.angle_gamma   90.00
#
_symmetry.space_group_name_H-M   'P 1'
#
loop_
_entity.id
_entity.type
_entity.pdbx_description
1 polymer ?
#
loop_
_entity_poly.entity_id
_entity_poly.type
_entity_poly.pdbx_seq_one_letter_code
_entity_poly.pdbx_strand_id
1 'polypeptide(L)'
;MELETSVYRPNVAVYDSPDGVEVRGRYDQVFAKILTREALGFVAELQREFRGHVRYAMECRREAKRRYNSGAVPGFDPSTKFIRDGEWVCASVPPAVADRRVEITGPVERKMIINALNSGAKVFMADFEDALSPSWENLMKGQVNLKDAVDGTITFHDKSRNKVYKLNDQVAKLFVRPRGWHLPEAHILIDGEPATGCLVDFGLYFFHNYAKFRQTQGSGFGPFFYLQKWNILGTSLDQADQEAKIWNSVFERAEKMAGIERGSIRATVLIETLPAVFQMNEILYELRDHSVGLNCGRWDYIFSYVKTFQAHPDRLLPDRVLVGMGQHFMRSYSDLLIRTCHNRGVHAMGGMAAQIPIRDDPKANEMALNLVKKDKLREVRAGHDGTWAAHPGLIPICMDAFSHMGNNPNQIKSMKRDDASAITEEDLLQIPRGVRTLEGLRLNTRVGIQYLAAWLTGSGSVPLYNLMEDAATAEISRVQNWQWIRYGVELNGDGLGVRVSKELFGRVVEEEMERIEKEVGKDKFKKGMYKEACKMFTKQCTAAELDDFLTLAVYDHIVAHYPINVSRL
;
A
#
# COMPACT_ATOMS: atom_id res chain seq x y z
N MET A 1 -58.31 29.79 4.53
CA MET A 1 -57.55 30.00 3.27
C MET A 1 -56.11 30.26 3.68
N GLU A 2 -55.44 29.21 4.14
CA GLU A 2 -54.01 29.26 4.48
C GLU A 2 -53.25 28.73 3.28
N LEU A 3 -52.47 29.61 2.67
CA LEU A 3 -51.60 29.30 1.55
C LEU A 3 -50.43 28.46 2.06
N GLU A 4 -50.48 27.15 1.85
CA GLU A 4 -49.29 26.30 1.88
C GLU A 4 -48.32 26.77 0.80
N THR A 5 -47.33 27.55 1.20
CA THR A 5 -46.15 27.80 0.37
C THR A 5 -45.37 26.50 0.24
N SER A 6 -45.68 25.75 -0.82
CA SER A 6 -44.85 24.68 -1.36
C SER A 6 -43.44 25.23 -1.62
N VAL A 7 -42.51 24.98 -0.70
CA VAL A 7 -41.08 25.20 -0.91
C VAL A 7 -40.63 24.20 -1.96
N TYR A 8 -40.51 24.64 -3.20
CA TYR A 8 -39.88 23.90 -4.29
C TYR A 8 -38.42 23.64 -3.91
N ARG A 9 -38.14 22.45 -3.36
CA ARG A 9 -36.77 22.00 -3.07
C ARG A 9 -36.23 21.34 -4.34
N PRO A 10 -35.09 21.79 -4.89
CA PRO A 10 -34.54 21.19 -6.10
C PRO A 10 -34.27 19.71 -5.86
N ASN A 11 -34.73 18.84 -6.77
CA ASN A 11 -34.39 17.41 -6.80
C ASN A 11 -32.86 17.27 -6.69
N VAL A 12 -32.37 16.81 -5.54
CA VAL A 12 -30.96 16.49 -5.38
C VAL A 12 -30.70 15.27 -6.25
N ALA A 13 -29.83 15.40 -7.25
CA ALA A 13 -29.46 14.29 -8.10
C ALA A 13 -28.81 13.19 -7.23
N VAL A 14 -29.28 11.96 -7.41
CA VAL A 14 -28.81 10.76 -6.68
C VAL A 14 -28.32 9.72 -7.67
N TYR A 15 -27.44 8.83 -7.22
CA TYR A 15 -27.00 7.68 -8.02
C TYR A 15 -28.10 6.64 -8.11
N ASP A 16 -28.36 6.11 -9.32
CA ASP A 16 -29.23 4.95 -9.53
C ASP A 16 -28.55 3.71 -8.94
N SER A 17 -28.94 3.38 -7.70
CA SER A 17 -28.32 2.33 -6.89
C SER A 17 -29.25 1.11 -6.82
N PRO A 18 -28.71 -0.12 -6.85
CA PRO A 18 -29.51 -1.32 -6.66
C PRO A 18 -30.03 -1.44 -5.22
N ASP A 19 -30.97 -2.37 -5.01
CA ASP A 19 -31.57 -2.59 -3.70
C ASP A 19 -30.53 -2.88 -2.62
N GLY A 20 -30.69 -2.22 -1.46
CA GLY A 20 -29.78 -2.32 -0.33
C GLY A 20 -28.48 -1.53 -0.46
N VAL A 21 -28.26 -0.79 -1.55
CA VAL A 21 -27.08 0.06 -1.74
C VAL A 21 -27.42 1.54 -1.56
N GLU A 22 -26.66 2.22 -0.70
CA GLU A 22 -26.79 3.65 -0.43
C GLU A 22 -25.46 4.36 -0.69
N VAL A 23 -25.44 5.32 -1.62
CA VAL A 23 -24.24 6.12 -1.92
C VAL A 23 -24.33 7.50 -1.27
N ARG A 24 -23.60 7.69 -0.17
CA ARG A 24 -23.50 8.93 0.62
C ARG A 24 -22.41 9.89 0.15
N GLY A 25 -21.71 9.57 -0.92
CA GLY A 25 -20.77 10.49 -1.55
C GLY A 25 -21.48 11.60 -2.33
N ARG A 26 -20.80 12.73 -2.56
CA ARG A 26 -21.34 13.82 -3.39
C ARG A 26 -21.71 13.28 -4.78
N TYR A 27 -22.91 13.60 -5.25
CA TYR A 27 -23.27 13.34 -6.64
C TYR A 27 -22.43 14.16 -7.61
N ASP A 28 -21.95 13.50 -8.64
CA ASP A 28 -21.24 14.10 -9.77
C ASP A 28 -21.58 13.33 -11.05
N GLN A 29 -21.89 14.05 -12.13
CA GLN A 29 -22.28 13.44 -13.40
C GLN A 29 -21.16 12.59 -14.03
N VAL A 30 -19.90 12.91 -13.75
CA VAL A 30 -18.76 12.12 -14.19
C VAL A 30 -18.67 10.83 -13.38
N PHE A 31 -18.87 10.92 -12.06
CA PHE A 31 -18.84 9.75 -11.17
C PHE A 31 -20.02 8.81 -11.43
N ALA A 32 -21.17 9.32 -11.90
CA ALA A 32 -22.32 8.49 -12.28
C ALA A 32 -22.01 7.50 -13.42
N LYS A 33 -20.97 7.76 -14.23
CA LYS A 33 -20.47 6.81 -15.25
C LYS A 33 -19.67 5.66 -14.65
N ILE A 34 -19.16 5.82 -13.43
CA ILE A 34 -18.45 4.77 -12.68
C ILE A 34 -19.43 4.04 -11.76
N LEU A 35 -20.28 4.79 -11.07
CA LEU A 35 -21.27 4.30 -10.11
C LEU A 35 -22.59 3.98 -10.82
N THR A 36 -22.52 3.17 -11.90
CA THR A 36 -23.72 2.67 -12.57
C THR A 36 -24.41 1.63 -11.69
N ARG A 37 -25.70 1.41 -11.91
CA ARG A 37 -26.49 0.43 -11.17
C ARG A 37 -25.85 -0.96 -11.21
N GLU A 38 -25.32 -1.36 -12.36
CA GLU A 38 -24.67 -2.66 -12.58
C GLU A 38 -23.31 -2.75 -11.87
N ALA A 39 -22.50 -1.69 -11.93
CA ALA A 39 -21.21 -1.64 -11.24
C ALA A 39 -21.39 -1.70 -9.71
N LEU A 40 -22.37 -0.95 -9.19
CA LEU A 40 -22.75 -1.00 -7.78
C LEU A 40 -23.33 -2.37 -7.40
N GLY A 41 -24.11 -2.99 -8.29
CA GLY A 41 -24.64 -4.35 -8.12
C GLY A 41 -23.53 -5.38 -7.99
N PHE A 42 -22.52 -5.29 -8.86
CA PHE A 42 -21.33 -6.16 -8.81
C PHE A 42 -20.58 -6.02 -7.49
N VAL A 43 -20.30 -4.78 -7.04
CA VAL A 43 -19.64 -4.53 -5.74
C VAL A 43 -20.51 -5.02 -4.58
N ALA A 44 -21.83 -4.85 -4.64
CA ALA A 44 -22.76 -5.32 -3.61
C ALA A 44 -22.77 -6.86 -3.50
N GLU A 45 -22.74 -7.57 -4.62
CA GLU A 45 -22.61 -9.03 -4.63
C GLU A 45 -21.32 -9.49 -3.96
N LEU A 46 -20.17 -8.90 -4.33
CA LEU A 46 -18.88 -9.22 -3.70
C LEU A 46 -18.92 -8.96 -2.18
N GLN A 47 -19.42 -7.80 -1.76
CA GLN A 47 -19.54 -7.48 -0.35
C GLN A 47 -20.44 -8.48 0.39
N ARG A 48 -21.62 -8.81 -0.15
CA ARG A 48 -22.57 -9.73 0.49
C ARG A 48 -21.97 -11.13 0.64
N GLU A 49 -21.26 -11.61 -0.38
CA GLU A 49 -20.64 -12.93 -0.39
C GLU A 49 -19.44 -13.00 0.58
N PHE A 50 -18.58 -11.98 0.61
CA PHE A 50 -17.30 -12.05 1.31
C PHE A 50 -17.22 -11.32 2.66
N ARG A 51 -18.18 -10.46 3.03
CA ARG A 51 -18.11 -9.70 4.30
C ARG A 51 -17.94 -10.56 5.54
N GLY A 52 -18.58 -11.73 5.59
CA GLY A 52 -18.46 -12.67 6.70
C GLY A 52 -17.04 -13.20 6.85
N HIS A 53 -16.43 -13.58 5.72
CA HIS A 53 -15.05 -14.05 5.65
C HIS A 53 -14.06 -12.95 6.03
N VAL A 54 -14.26 -11.71 5.54
CA VAL A 54 -13.40 -10.56 5.88
C VAL A 54 -13.47 -10.25 7.38
N ARG A 55 -14.68 -10.22 7.97
CA ARG A 55 -14.86 -10.01 9.42
C ARG A 55 -14.13 -11.07 10.24
N TYR A 56 -14.25 -12.33 9.83
CA TYR A 56 -13.58 -13.43 10.50
C TYR A 56 -12.04 -13.30 10.40
N ALA A 57 -11.51 -12.97 9.22
CA ALA A 57 -10.08 -12.72 9.04
C ALA A 57 -9.57 -11.56 9.93
N MET A 58 -10.34 -10.47 10.06
CA MET A 58 -9.98 -9.37 10.97
C MET A 58 -9.99 -9.80 12.45
N GLU A 59 -10.85 -10.72 12.85
CA GLU A 59 -10.82 -11.27 14.22
C GLU A 59 -9.60 -12.18 14.44
N CYS A 60 -9.23 -13.00 13.45
CA CYS A 60 -7.98 -13.79 13.50
C CYS A 60 -6.75 -12.90 13.71
N ARG A 61 -6.69 -11.73 13.06
CA ARG A 61 -5.62 -10.74 13.30
C ARG A 61 -5.57 -10.27 14.75
N ARG A 62 -6.73 -10.03 15.38
CA ARG A 62 -6.81 -9.61 16.79
C ARG A 62 -6.40 -10.73 17.73
N GLU A 63 -6.81 -11.97 17.47
CA GLU A 63 -6.40 -13.14 18.24
C GLU A 63 -4.88 -13.32 18.18
N ALA A 64 -4.30 -13.28 16.99
CA ALA A 64 -2.87 -13.29 16.80
C ALA A 64 -2.14 -12.19 17.59
N LYS A 65 -2.61 -10.95 17.51
CA LYS A 65 -2.07 -9.82 18.27
C LYS A 65 -2.09 -10.13 19.78
N ARG A 66 -3.18 -10.70 20.29
CA ARG A 66 -3.30 -11.12 21.71
C ARG A 66 -2.28 -12.21 22.07
N ARG A 67 -2.11 -13.22 21.22
CA ARG A 67 -1.09 -14.29 21.41
C ARG A 67 0.34 -13.76 21.43
N TYR A 68 0.68 -12.87 20.50
CA TYR A 68 2.01 -12.26 20.50
C TYR A 68 2.25 -11.36 21.70
N ASN A 69 1.22 -10.64 22.14
CA ASN A 69 1.29 -9.84 23.34
C ASN A 69 1.47 -10.68 24.62
N SER A 70 1.07 -11.95 24.61
CA SER A 70 1.31 -12.90 25.71
C SER A 70 2.63 -13.67 25.60
N GLY A 71 3.53 -13.27 24.70
CA GLY A 71 4.89 -13.81 24.60
C GLY A 71 5.12 -14.80 23.45
N ALA A 72 4.10 -15.16 22.67
CA ALA A 72 4.31 -15.95 21.45
C ALA A 72 5.07 -15.14 20.39
N VAL A 73 5.70 -15.84 19.45
CA VAL A 73 6.36 -15.26 18.27
C VAL A 73 5.82 -15.90 16.99
N PRO A 74 5.80 -15.19 15.84
CA PRO A 74 5.39 -15.79 14.57
C PRO A 74 6.42 -16.84 14.11
N GLY A 75 5.96 -17.86 13.39
CA GLY A 75 6.77 -18.96 12.87
C GLY A 75 6.05 -19.70 11.74
N PHE A 76 6.73 -20.67 11.13
CA PHE A 76 6.16 -21.53 10.10
C PHE A 76 5.19 -22.54 10.72
N ASP A 77 3.96 -22.62 10.19
CA ASP A 77 2.98 -23.60 10.68
C ASP A 77 3.40 -25.03 10.28
N PRO A 78 3.59 -25.97 11.24
CA PRO A 78 3.91 -27.35 10.91
C PRO A 78 2.80 -28.07 10.14
N SER A 79 1.54 -27.65 10.30
CA SER A 79 0.38 -28.29 9.65
C SER A 79 0.33 -28.06 8.14
N THR A 80 0.92 -26.97 7.64
CA THR A 80 1.02 -26.64 6.20
C THR A 80 2.36 -27.07 5.58
N LYS A 81 3.19 -27.83 6.30
CA LYS A 81 4.50 -28.28 5.82
C LYS A 81 4.45 -28.99 4.46
N PHE A 82 3.38 -29.74 4.20
CA PHE A 82 3.18 -30.43 2.92
C PHE A 82 3.07 -29.46 1.71
N ILE A 83 2.60 -28.22 1.92
CA ILE A 83 2.57 -27.18 0.89
C ILE A 83 4.00 -26.72 0.60
N ARG A 84 4.80 -26.47 1.64
CA ARG A 84 6.17 -25.99 1.50
C ARG A 84 7.09 -27.02 0.86
N ASP A 85 6.96 -28.28 1.26
CA ASP A 85 7.77 -29.39 0.77
C ASP A 85 7.28 -29.95 -0.57
N GLY A 86 6.01 -29.70 -0.94
CA GLY A 86 5.40 -30.25 -2.13
C GLY A 86 5.94 -29.68 -3.45
N GLU A 87 5.90 -30.51 -4.50
CA GLU A 87 6.26 -30.13 -5.87
C GLU A 87 5.06 -29.50 -6.59
N TRP A 88 5.02 -28.17 -6.62
CA TRP A 88 4.01 -27.41 -7.35
C TRP A 88 4.55 -26.03 -7.73
N VAL A 89 3.95 -25.45 -8.76
CA VAL A 89 4.23 -24.09 -9.27
C VAL A 89 2.93 -23.34 -9.47
N CYS A 90 3.00 -22.00 -9.49
CA CYS A 90 1.88 -21.17 -9.91
C CYS A 90 1.70 -21.26 -11.44
N ALA A 91 0.56 -20.76 -11.91
CA ALA A 91 0.32 -20.54 -13.32
C ALA A 91 1.41 -19.65 -13.95
N SER A 92 1.74 -19.95 -15.21
CA SER A 92 2.79 -19.25 -15.95
C SER A 92 2.55 -17.74 -16.01
N VAL A 93 3.61 -16.97 -15.78
CA VAL A 93 3.53 -15.50 -15.87
C VAL A 93 3.14 -15.09 -17.30
N PRO A 94 2.12 -14.22 -17.47
CA PRO A 94 1.71 -13.77 -18.80
C PRO A 94 2.86 -13.06 -19.54
N PRO A 95 3.01 -13.28 -20.86
CA PRO A 95 4.06 -12.63 -21.65
C PRO A 95 4.08 -11.09 -21.52
N ALA A 96 2.91 -10.48 -21.40
CA ALA A 96 2.74 -9.03 -21.26
C ALA A 96 3.45 -8.44 -20.03
N VAL A 97 3.70 -9.25 -19.00
CA VAL A 97 4.33 -8.86 -17.73
C VAL A 97 5.50 -9.78 -17.37
N ALA A 98 6.11 -10.44 -18.36
CA ALA A 98 7.29 -11.26 -18.14
C ALA A 98 8.51 -10.41 -17.73
N ASP A 99 8.65 -9.22 -18.32
CA ASP A 99 9.69 -8.22 -18.00
C ASP A 99 9.12 -7.13 -17.10
N ARG A 100 9.49 -7.19 -15.82
CA ARG A 100 9.04 -6.25 -14.76
C ARG A 100 10.22 -5.54 -14.10
N ARG A 101 11.35 -5.42 -14.81
CA ARG A 101 12.64 -5.01 -14.22
C ARG A 101 12.59 -3.70 -13.42
N VAL A 102 11.74 -2.76 -13.82
CA VAL A 102 11.45 -1.54 -13.06
C VAL A 102 9.97 -1.24 -13.14
N GLU A 103 9.36 -1.05 -11.97
CA GLU A 103 8.00 -0.56 -11.84
C GLU A 103 8.00 0.80 -11.15
N ILE A 104 7.15 1.71 -11.63
CA ILE A 104 6.90 2.98 -10.96
C ILE A 104 5.63 2.88 -10.14
N THR A 105 5.60 3.46 -8.94
CA THR A 105 4.40 3.55 -8.12
C THR A 105 3.92 5.00 -8.04
N GLY A 106 2.61 5.21 -7.87
CA GLY A 106 2.10 6.55 -7.68
C GLY A 106 0.58 6.63 -7.54
N PRO A 107 0.07 7.81 -7.13
CA PRO A 107 -1.34 8.00 -6.89
C PRO A 107 -2.15 7.96 -8.19
N VAL A 108 -3.45 7.73 -8.05
CA VAL A 108 -4.44 7.75 -9.14
C VAL A 108 -4.85 9.17 -9.62
N GLU A 109 -3.98 10.16 -9.43
CA GLU A 109 -4.18 11.52 -9.96
C GLU A 109 -3.91 11.53 -11.47
N ARG A 110 -4.74 12.27 -12.22
CA ARG A 110 -4.79 12.21 -13.68
C ARG A 110 -3.46 12.52 -14.36
N LYS A 111 -2.79 13.61 -13.96
CA LYS A 111 -1.48 13.98 -14.52
C LYS A 111 -0.40 12.98 -14.11
N MET A 112 -0.44 12.50 -12.87
CA MET A 112 0.50 11.50 -12.37
C MET A 112 0.39 10.16 -13.09
N ILE A 113 -0.82 9.67 -13.36
CA ILE A 113 -1.06 8.46 -14.17
C ILE A 113 -0.41 8.59 -15.55
N ILE A 114 -0.63 9.71 -16.25
CA ILE A 114 -0.03 9.93 -17.59
C ILE A 114 1.50 9.92 -17.51
N ASN A 115 2.08 10.63 -16.53
CA ASN A 115 3.53 10.69 -16.37
C ASN A 115 4.14 9.32 -16.02
N ALA A 116 3.46 8.54 -15.18
CA ALA A 116 3.91 7.22 -14.76
C ALA A 116 3.85 6.21 -15.91
N LEU A 117 2.75 6.18 -16.65
CA LEU A 117 2.59 5.35 -17.86
C LEU A 117 3.63 5.69 -18.93
N ASN A 118 3.99 6.97 -19.08
CA ASN A 118 4.99 7.45 -20.03
C ASN A 118 6.44 7.43 -19.51
N SER A 119 6.68 6.92 -18.29
CA SER A 119 7.98 7.06 -17.60
C SER A 119 9.11 6.21 -18.18
N GLY A 120 8.78 5.22 -19.02
CA GLY A 120 9.71 4.20 -19.49
C GLY A 120 9.87 3.01 -18.54
N ALA A 121 9.15 3.00 -17.41
CA ALA A 121 9.01 1.81 -16.56
C ALA A 121 8.29 0.69 -17.33
N LYS A 122 8.48 -0.56 -16.89
CA LYS A 122 7.76 -1.71 -17.46
C LYS A 122 6.33 -1.80 -16.94
N VAL A 123 6.15 -1.42 -15.67
CA VAL A 123 4.86 -1.43 -14.98
C VAL A 123 4.66 -0.10 -14.26
N PHE A 124 3.43 0.38 -14.23
CA PHE A 124 2.97 1.43 -13.33
C PHE A 124 1.95 0.82 -12.37
N MET A 125 2.25 0.84 -11.08
CA MET A 125 1.28 0.54 -10.03
C MET A 125 0.52 1.81 -9.64
N ALA A 126 -0.72 1.90 -10.11
CA ALA A 126 -1.67 2.93 -9.74
C ALA A 126 -2.27 2.62 -8.36
N ASP A 127 -2.13 3.56 -7.44
CA ASP A 127 -2.33 3.30 -6.02
C ASP A 127 -3.57 3.98 -5.44
N PHE A 128 -4.49 3.17 -4.92
CA PHE A 128 -5.62 3.60 -4.09
C PHE A 128 -5.34 3.50 -2.59
N GLU A 129 -4.16 3.00 -2.21
CA GLU A 129 -3.81 2.75 -0.82
C GLU A 129 -2.83 3.80 -0.26
N ASP A 130 -1.60 3.43 0.14
CA ASP A 130 -0.77 4.28 1.00
C ASP A 130 -0.31 5.60 0.35
N ALA A 131 -0.23 5.67 -0.98
CA ALA A 131 0.08 6.91 -1.70
C ALA A 131 -1.18 7.77 -1.96
N LEU A 132 -2.35 7.37 -1.46
CA LEU A 132 -3.62 8.08 -1.62
C LEU A 132 -4.22 8.48 -0.26
N SER A 133 -4.75 9.70 -0.19
CA SER A 133 -5.74 10.04 0.83
C SER A 133 -7.12 9.64 0.30
N PRO A 134 -7.81 8.64 0.89
CA PRO A 134 -8.99 7.99 0.32
C PRO A 134 -10.28 8.81 0.53
N SER A 135 -10.24 10.12 0.23
CA SER A 135 -11.44 10.94 0.13
C SER A 135 -12.33 10.44 -1.00
N TRP A 136 -13.65 10.65 -0.90
CA TRP A 136 -14.61 10.29 -1.95
C TRP A 136 -14.18 10.79 -3.33
N GLU A 137 -13.75 12.06 -3.38
CA GLU A 137 -13.31 12.72 -4.61
C GLU A 137 -12.07 12.04 -5.22
N ASN A 138 -11.09 11.69 -4.40
CA ASN A 138 -9.86 11.03 -4.88
C ASN A 138 -10.14 9.63 -5.40
N LEU A 139 -10.95 8.85 -4.68
CA LEU A 139 -11.30 7.49 -5.07
C LEU A 139 -12.09 7.48 -6.39
N MET A 140 -13.15 8.30 -6.49
CA MET A 140 -13.98 8.32 -7.70
C MET A 140 -13.25 8.92 -8.90
N LYS A 141 -12.47 10.00 -8.72
CA LYS A 141 -11.61 10.52 -9.79
C LYS A 141 -10.58 9.49 -10.21
N GLY A 142 -10.02 8.73 -9.28
CA GLY A 142 -9.09 7.65 -9.59
C GLY A 142 -9.71 6.62 -10.53
N GLN A 143 -10.92 6.14 -10.22
CA GLN A 143 -11.63 5.18 -11.09
C GLN A 143 -11.92 5.76 -12.49
N VAL A 144 -12.35 7.02 -12.57
CA VAL A 144 -12.52 7.73 -13.86
C VAL A 144 -11.21 7.79 -14.64
N ASN A 145 -10.10 8.17 -13.98
CA ASN A 145 -8.80 8.32 -14.61
C ASN A 145 -8.27 6.97 -15.12
N LEU A 146 -8.43 5.89 -14.35
CA LEU A 146 -7.97 4.57 -14.77
C LEU A 146 -8.79 4.02 -15.93
N LYS A 147 -10.12 4.23 -15.92
CA LYS A 147 -10.96 3.89 -17.08
C LYS A 147 -10.49 4.62 -18.35
N ASP A 148 -10.29 5.94 -18.26
CA ASP A 148 -9.79 6.73 -19.40
C ASP A 148 -8.38 6.29 -19.85
N ALA A 149 -7.52 5.86 -18.91
CA ALA A 149 -6.18 5.38 -19.23
C ALA A 149 -6.21 4.05 -19.99
N VAL A 150 -7.06 3.10 -19.57
CA VAL A 150 -7.28 1.82 -20.25
C VAL A 150 -7.92 2.02 -21.62
N ASP A 151 -8.84 2.99 -21.74
CA ASP A 151 -9.46 3.37 -23.01
C ASP A 151 -8.49 4.12 -23.94
N GLY A 152 -7.32 4.56 -23.45
CA GLY A 152 -6.34 5.32 -24.21
C GLY A 152 -6.73 6.79 -24.46
N THR A 153 -7.73 7.30 -23.72
CA THR A 153 -8.32 8.64 -23.92
C THR A 153 -7.91 9.64 -22.84
N ILE A 154 -7.19 9.19 -21.80
CA ILE A 154 -6.73 10.06 -20.71
C ILE A 154 -5.86 11.21 -21.23
N THR A 155 -6.25 12.44 -20.88
CA THR A 155 -5.51 13.67 -21.19
C THR A 155 -5.60 14.64 -20.02
N PHE A 156 -4.58 15.49 -19.87
CA PHE A 156 -4.55 16.53 -18.85
C PHE A 156 -3.99 17.84 -19.43
N HIS A 157 -4.72 18.94 -19.28
CA HIS A 157 -4.25 20.28 -19.67
C HIS A 157 -3.78 21.05 -18.44
N ASP A 158 -2.46 21.20 -18.32
CA ASP A 158 -1.85 22.09 -17.33
C ASP A 158 -2.01 23.53 -17.79
N LYS A 159 -3.07 24.19 -17.33
CA LYS A 159 -3.39 25.58 -17.69
C LYS A 159 -2.27 26.55 -17.29
N SER A 160 -1.57 26.28 -16.18
CA SER A 160 -0.50 27.16 -15.68
C SER A 160 0.73 27.18 -16.60
N ARG A 161 1.02 26.05 -17.25
CA ARG A 161 2.15 25.90 -18.18
C ARG A 161 1.71 25.87 -19.65
N ASN A 162 0.41 26.01 -19.90
CA ASN A 162 -0.23 25.78 -21.18
C ASN A 162 0.24 24.51 -21.90
N LYS A 163 0.30 23.37 -21.17
CA LYS A 163 0.81 22.10 -21.69
C LYS A 163 -0.23 21.00 -21.61
N VAL A 164 -0.44 20.28 -22.72
CA VAL A 164 -1.30 19.09 -22.77
C VAL A 164 -0.45 17.83 -22.62
N TYR A 165 -0.89 16.97 -21.71
CA TYR A 165 -0.32 15.65 -21.44
C TYR A 165 -1.27 14.59 -21.99
N LYS A 166 -0.72 13.61 -22.71
CA LYS A 166 -1.41 12.46 -23.29
C LYS A 166 -0.50 11.23 -23.21
N LEU A 167 -1.07 10.04 -23.39
CA LEU A 167 -0.28 8.81 -23.46
C LEU A 167 0.59 8.77 -24.72
N ASN A 168 1.76 8.16 -24.60
CA ASN A 168 2.61 7.76 -25.72
C ASN A 168 2.04 6.50 -26.39
N ASP A 169 2.59 6.14 -27.56
CA ASP A 169 2.19 4.91 -28.27
C ASP A 169 2.59 3.64 -27.49
N GLN A 170 3.70 3.71 -26.77
CA GLN A 170 4.17 2.66 -25.86
C GLN A 170 4.19 3.19 -24.43
N VAL A 171 3.48 2.50 -23.55
CA VAL A 171 3.33 2.84 -22.14
C VAL A 171 3.62 1.63 -21.25
N ALA A 172 3.94 1.90 -19.99
CA ALA A 172 4.04 0.88 -18.95
C ALA A 172 2.73 0.07 -18.81
N LYS A 173 2.82 -1.19 -18.38
CA LYS A 173 1.63 -1.97 -18.04
C LYS A 173 1.02 -1.45 -16.74
N LEU A 174 -0.31 -1.30 -16.73
CA LEU A 174 -1.03 -0.79 -15.56
C LEU A 174 -1.33 -1.94 -14.59
N PHE A 175 -0.89 -1.78 -13.34
CA PHE A 175 -1.30 -2.58 -12.19
C PHE A 175 -2.07 -1.68 -11.25
N VAL A 176 -3.06 -2.21 -10.54
CA VAL A 176 -3.83 -1.45 -9.55
C VAL A 176 -3.62 -2.02 -8.15
N ARG A 177 -3.28 -1.16 -7.20
CA ARG A 177 -3.25 -1.49 -5.77
C ARG A 177 -4.53 -0.95 -5.12
N PRO A 178 -5.55 -1.79 -4.83
CA PRO A 178 -6.72 -1.37 -4.07
C PRO A 178 -6.32 -1.12 -2.60
N ARG A 179 -7.22 -0.54 -1.80
CA ARG A 179 -7.04 -0.46 -0.32
C ARG A 179 -6.90 -1.85 0.31
N GLY A 180 -6.40 -1.90 1.55
CA GLY A 180 -6.27 -3.16 2.31
C GLY A 180 -7.58 -3.59 2.98
N TRP A 181 -7.68 -4.85 3.40
CA TRP A 181 -8.89 -5.44 4.02
C TRP A 181 -9.46 -4.67 5.21
N HIS A 182 -8.61 -3.92 5.93
CA HIS A 182 -8.98 -3.19 7.14
C HIS A 182 -9.67 -1.85 6.86
N LEU A 183 -9.53 -1.30 5.64
CA LEU A 183 -10.05 0.03 5.32
C LEU A 183 -11.50 -0.05 4.84
N PRO A 184 -12.41 0.75 5.42
CA PRO A 184 -13.78 0.86 4.94
C PRO A 184 -13.90 1.83 3.75
N GLU A 185 -15.01 1.72 3.03
CA GLU A 185 -15.55 2.78 2.18
C GLU A 185 -16.81 3.34 2.84
N ALA A 186 -16.66 4.45 3.57
CA ALA A 186 -17.76 5.02 4.36
C ALA A 186 -18.87 5.65 3.48
N HIS A 187 -18.59 5.97 2.21
CA HIS A 187 -19.53 6.63 1.33
C HIS A 187 -20.43 5.66 0.57
N ILE A 188 -20.19 4.35 0.64
CA ILE A 188 -21.04 3.33 0.02
C ILE A 188 -21.49 2.38 1.13
N LEU A 189 -22.77 2.40 1.46
CA LEU A 189 -23.35 1.42 2.38
C LEU A 189 -24.00 0.29 1.60
N ILE A 190 -23.76 -0.94 2.06
CA ILE A 190 -24.37 -2.16 1.51
C ILE A 190 -25.06 -2.88 2.66
N ASP A 191 -26.39 -2.87 2.59
CA ASP A 191 -27.31 -3.36 3.61
C ASP A 191 -27.11 -2.64 4.97
N GLY A 192 -26.92 -1.32 4.90
CA GLY A 192 -26.82 -0.43 6.07
C GLY A 192 -25.43 -0.28 6.69
N GLU A 193 -24.41 -0.97 6.15
CA GLU A 193 -23.04 -0.93 6.67
C GLU A 193 -22.04 -0.45 5.61
N PRO A 194 -20.94 0.24 5.99
CA PRO A 194 -19.87 0.59 5.06
C PRO A 194 -19.34 -0.60 4.28
N ALA A 195 -19.14 -0.41 2.98
CA ALA A 195 -18.52 -1.40 2.12
C ALA A 195 -17.04 -1.61 2.49
N THR A 196 -16.49 -2.78 2.18
CA THR A 196 -15.05 -3.03 2.33
C THR A 196 -14.32 -2.28 1.23
N GLY A 197 -13.38 -1.39 1.58
CA GLY A 197 -12.75 -0.45 0.65
C GLY A 197 -12.07 -1.15 -0.53
N CYS A 198 -11.37 -2.26 -0.26
CA CYS A 198 -10.70 -3.03 -1.30
C CYS A 198 -11.67 -3.65 -2.33
N LEU A 199 -12.87 -4.06 -1.92
CA LEU A 199 -13.89 -4.63 -2.80
C LEU A 199 -14.52 -3.57 -3.69
N VAL A 200 -14.61 -2.33 -3.19
CA VAL A 200 -15.02 -1.17 -4.00
C VAL A 200 -13.93 -0.85 -5.03
N ASP A 201 -12.68 -0.74 -4.60
CA ASP A 201 -11.57 -0.34 -5.48
C ASP A 201 -11.33 -1.37 -6.58
N PHE A 202 -11.21 -2.64 -6.20
CA PHE A 202 -11.10 -3.78 -7.12
C PHE A 202 -12.35 -3.88 -7.99
N GLY A 203 -13.54 -3.85 -7.38
CA GLY A 203 -14.78 -4.14 -8.06
C GLY A 203 -15.08 -3.14 -9.16
N LEU A 204 -14.95 -1.83 -8.88
CA LEU A 204 -15.15 -0.79 -9.87
C LEU A 204 -14.09 -0.83 -10.98
N TYR A 205 -12.81 -0.98 -10.63
CA TYR A 205 -11.76 -1.05 -11.65
C TYR A 205 -11.93 -2.28 -12.55
N PHE A 206 -12.17 -3.46 -11.98
CA PHE A 206 -12.39 -4.67 -12.75
C PHE A 206 -13.61 -4.53 -13.67
N PHE A 207 -14.76 -4.13 -13.11
CA PHE A 207 -16.03 -4.02 -13.84
C PHE A 207 -15.92 -3.11 -15.07
N HIS A 208 -15.26 -1.96 -14.94
CA HIS A 208 -15.16 -1.01 -16.06
C HIS A 208 -14.13 -1.40 -17.12
N ASN A 209 -13.19 -2.31 -16.81
CA ASN A 209 -12.02 -2.55 -17.66
C ASN A 209 -11.90 -4.00 -18.19
N TYR A 210 -12.65 -4.97 -17.65
CA TYR A 210 -12.52 -6.38 -18.05
C TYR A 210 -12.86 -6.64 -19.53
N ALA A 211 -13.77 -5.85 -20.12
CA ALA A 211 -14.15 -6.00 -21.53
C ALA A 211 -12.95 -5.73 -22.47
N LYS A 212 -12.13 -4.72 -22.16
CA LYS A 212 -10.92 -4.39 -22.91
C LYS A 212 -9.87 -5.50 -22.81
N PHE A 213 -9.72 -6.08 -21.62
CA PHE A 213 -8.89 -7.26 -21.42
C PHE A 213 -9.35 -8.42 -22.31
N ARG A 214 -10.65 -8.76 -22.23
CA ARG A 214 -11.25 -9.86 -23.00
C ARG A 214 -11.08 -9.66 -24.51
N GLN A 215 -11.20 -8.43 -25.00
CA GLN A 215 -10.98 -8.10 -26.42
C GLN A 215 -9.53 -8.39 -26.87
N THR A 216 -8.54 -8.12 -26.02
CA THR A 216 -7.12 -8.27 -26.36
C THR A 216 -6.53 -9.62 -25.95
N GLN A 217 -7.31 -10.50 -25.32
CA GLN A 217 -6.88 -11.79 -24.78
C GLN A 217 -5.59 -11.67 -23.94
N GLY A 218 -5.49 -10.60 -23.14
CA GLY A 218 -4.31 -10.34 -22.32
C GLY A 218 -3.07 -9.82 -23.06
N SER A 219 -3.09 -9.70 -24.39
CA SER A 219 -1.92 -9.31 -25.20
C SER A 219 -1.57 -7.82 -25.06
N GLY A 220 -2.56 -6.96 -24.81
CA GLY A 220 -2.37 -5.52 -24.64
C GLY A 220 -2.36 -5.07 -23.18
N PHE A 221 -3.29 -5.60 -22.39
CA PHE A 221 -3.61 -5.23 -21.02
C PHE A 221 -4.19 -6.44 -20.31
N GLY A 222 -4.04 -6.54 -18.99
CA GLY A 222 -4.66 -7.56 -18.14
C GLY A 222 -5.16 -6.94 -16.85
N PRO A 223 -6.17 -7.53 -16.18
CA PRO A 223 -6.57 -7.10 -14.84
C PRO A 223 -5.47 -7.51 -13.85
N PHE A 224 -4.43 -6.68 -13.79
CA PHE A 224 -3.25 -6.85 -12.96
C PHE A 224 -3.39 -6.07 -11.65
N PHE A 225 -3.11 -6.72 -10.54
CA PHE A 225 -3.27 -6.14 -9.21
C PHE A 225 -2.02 -6.28 -8.33
N TYR A 226 -1.92 -5.38 -7.37
CA TYR A 226 -1.03 -5.49 -6.22
C TYR A 226 -1.86 -5.62 -4.95
N LEU A 227 -1.58 -6.59 -4.09
CA LEU A 227 -2.33 -6.86 -2.86
C LEU A 227 -1.40 -6.75 -1.65
N GLN A 228 -1.87 -6.16 -0.56
CA GLN A 228 -0.96 -5.57 0.43
C GLN A 228 -1.48 -5.63 1.88
N LYS A 229 -0.56 -5.50 2.85
CA LYS A 229 -0.82 -5.54 4.31
C LYS A 229 -1.55 -6.79 4.82
N TRP A 230 -1.08 -7.97 4.40
CA TRP A 230 -1.69 -9.24 4.75
C TRP A 230 -1.22 -9.66 6.14
N ASN A 231 -2.12 -10.05 7.03
CA ASN A 231 -1.74 -10.53 8.36
C ASN A 231 -2.47 -11.85 8.58
N ILE A 232 -1.81 -12.93 8.20
CA ILE A 232 -2.44 -14.24 8.07
C ILE A 232 -1.98 -15.09 9.23
N LEU A 233 -2.88 -15.46 10.13
CA LEU A 233 -2.53 -16.27 11.30
C LEU A 233 -3.74 -17.09 11.77
N GLY A 234 -3.93 -18.23 11.12
CA GLY A 234 -4.59 -19.38 11.71
C GLY A 234 -3.57 -20.45 12.04
N THR A 235 -3.80 -21.23 13.09
CA THR A 235 -2.93 -22.34 13.53
C THR A 235 -3.46 -23.71 13.10
N SER A 236 -4.29 -23.73 12.07
CA SER A 236 -4.92 -24.93 11.52
C SER A 236 -5.25 -24.71 10.03
N LEU A 237 -5.27 -25.78 9.24
CA LEU A 237 -5.62 -25.74 7.80
C LEU A 237 -6.94 -24.97 7.50
N ASP A 238 -7.88 -24.92 8.45
CA ASP A 238 -9.15 -24.21 8.28
C ASP A 238 -9.04 -22.68 8.47
N GLN A 239 -7.93 -22.22 9.05
CA GLN A 239 -7.73 -20.82 9.48
C GLN A 239 -6.47 -20.18 8.88
N ALA A 240 -5.46 -20.97 8.48
CA ALA A 240 -4.11 -20.50 8.17
C ALA A 240 -3.98 -19.68 6.88
N ASP A 241 -5.00 -19.59 6.02
CA ASP A 241 -4.83 -19.09 4.65
C ASP A 241 -5.90 -18.08 4.18
N GLN A 242 -6.64 -17.49 5.13
CA GLN A 242 -7.94 -16.89 4.81
C GLN A 242 -7.87 -15.66 3.91
N GLU A 243 -6.89 -14.78 4.08
CA GLU A 243 -6.85 -13.56 3.26
C GLU A 243 -6.49 -13.86 1.80
N ALA A 244 -5.62 -14.84 1.58
CA ALA A 244 -5.27 -15.36 0.26
C ALA A 244 -6.47 -16.00 -0.40
N LYS A 245 -7.14 -16.88 0.35
CA LYS A 245 -8.32 -17.61 -0.11
C LYS A 245 -9.51 -16.69 -0.40
N ILE A 246 -9.72 -15.64 0.41
CA ILE A 246 -10.75 -14.63 0.15
C ILE A 246 -10.44 -13.92 -1.17
N TRP A 247 -9.21 -13.46 -1.40
CA TRP A 247 -8.85 -12.84 -2.68
C TRP A 247 -9.00 -13.80 -3.86
N ASN A 248 -8.54 -15.05 -3.75
CA ASN A 248 -8.72 -16.06 -4.77
C ASN A 248 -10.22 -16.23 -5.11
N SER A 249 -11.07 -16.32 -4.08
CA SER A 249 -12.52 -16.47 -4.26
C SER A 249 -13.17 -15.22 -4.89
N VAL A 250 -12.72 -14.02 -4.51
CA VAL A 250 -13.13 -12.75 -5.14
C VAL A 250 -12.76 -12.74 -6.63
N PHE A 251 -11.54 -13.19 -6.98
CA PHE A 251 -11.10 -13.28 -8.36
C PHE A 251 -11.90 -14.29 -9.16
N GLU A 252 -12.10 -15.50 -8.64
CA GLU A 252 -12.90 -16.54 -9.30
C GLU A 252 -14.35 -16.08 -9.52
N ARG A 253 -14.94 -15.37 -8.54
CA ARG A 253 -16.27 -14.78 -8.67
C ARG A 253 -16.31 -13.73 -9.79
N ALA A 254 -15.33 -12.83 -9.80
CA ALA A 254 -15.22 -11.78 -10.81
C ALA A 254 -15.01 -12.35 -12.23
N GLU A 255 -14.14 -13.35 -12.38
CA GLU A 255 -13.87 -14.03 -13.65
C GLU A 255 -15.11 -14.74 -14.18
N LYS A 256 -15.82 -15.46 -13.30
CA LYS A 256 -17.08 -16.14 -13.64
C LYS A 256 -18.15 -15.15 -14.10
N MET A 257 -18.30 -14.02 -13.41
CA MET A 257 -19.28 -12.99 -13.79
C MET A 257 -18.92 -12.30 -15.11
N ALA A 258 -17.63 -12.06 -15.37
CA ALA A 258 -17.16 -11.47 -16.63
C ALA A 258 -17.16 -12.46 -17.81
N GLY A 259 -17.31 -13.77 -17.53
CA GLY A 259 -17.21 -14.83 -18.53
C GLY A 259 -15.81 -14.90 -19.15
N ILE A 260 -14.77 -14.72 -18.32
CA ILE A 260 -13.35 -14.86 -18.69
C ILE A 260 -12.77 -16.11 -18.04
N GLU A 261 -11.66 -16.61 -18.58
CA GLU A 261 -11.01 -17.83 -18.09
C GLU A 261 -10.47 -17.65 -16.67
N ARG A 262 -10.50 -18.72 -15.86
CA ARG A 262 -9.89 -18.72 -14.53
C ARG A 262 -8.40 -18.43 -14.62
N GLY A 263 -7.89 -17.55 -13.76
CA GLY A 263 -6.50 -17.08 -13.83
C GLY A 263 -6.28 -16.00 -14.88
N SER A 264 -7.33 -15.37 -15.39
CA SER A 264 -7.24 -14.15 -16.18
C SER A 264 -6.78 -12.96 -15.32
N ILE A 265 -7.27 -12.89 -14.09
CA ILE A 265 -6.83 -11.93 -13.09
C ILE A 265 -5.46 -12.36 -12.57
N ARG A 266 -4.55 -11.38 -12.45
CA ARG A 266 -3.18 -11.63 -12.04
C ARG A 266 -2.77 -10.68 -10.93
N ALA A 267 -2.18 -11.19 -9.86
CA ALA A 267 -1.84 -10.41 -8.68
C ALA A 267 -0.40 -10.62 -8.21
N THR A 268 0.23 -9.54 -7.76
CA THR A 268 1.48 -9.60 -6.97
C THR A 268 1.16 -9.26 -5.52
N VAL A 269 1.66 -10.05 -4.56
CA VAL A 269 1.39 -9.81 -3.13
C VAL A 269 2.60 -9.18 -2.44
N LEU A 270 2.39 -8.09 -1.69
CA LEU A 270 3.43 -7.47 -0.88
C LEU A 270 3.58 -8.28 0.42
N ILE A 271 4.76 -8.87 0.64
CA ILE A 271 5.08 -9.54 1.89
C ILE A 271 5.64 -8.50 2.85
N GLU A 272 4.82 -7.52 3.22
CA GLU A 272 5.24 -6.35 3.98
C GLU A 272 4.74 -6.38 5.43
N THR A 273 4.39 -7.56 5.93
CA THR A 273 4.12 -7.77 7.35
C THR A 273 5.02 -8.87 7.88
N LEU A 274 5.40 -8.76 9.15
CA LEU A 274 6.24 -9.76 9.79
C LEU A 274 5.56 -11.14 9.81
N PRO A 275 4.26 -11.29 10.07
CA PRO A 275 3.62 -12.61 9.99
C PRO A 275 3.62 -13.23 8.58
N ALA A 276 3.47 -12.42 7.52
CA ALA A 276 3.37 -12.93 6.16
C ALA A 276 4.66 -13.58 5.64
N VAL A 277 5.85 -13.24 6.18
CA VAL A 277 7.11 -13.88 5.74
C VAL A 277 7.12 -15.38 6.02
N PHE A 278 6.39 -15.84 7.04
CA PHE A 278 6.30 -17.25 7.41
C PHE A 278 5.28 -18.04 6.59
N GLN A 279 4.57 -17.39 5.67
CA GLN A 279 3.46 -18.00 4.91
C GLN A 279 3.53 -17.70 3.41
N MET A 280 4.72 -17.36 2.90
CA MET A 280 4.89 -17.01 1.49
C MET A 280 4.51 -18.16 0.54
N ASN A 281 4.75 -19.42 0.93
CA ASN A 281 4.38 -20.56 0.10
C ASN A 281 2.87 -20.77 0.09
N GLU A 282 2.23 -20.64 1.24
CA GLU A 282 0.81 -20.82 1.45
C GLU A 282 0.00 -19.72 0.74
N ILE A 283 0.44 -18.46 0.81
CA ILE A 283 -0.10 -17.34 0.01
C ILE A 283 -0.05 -17.67 -1.48
N LEU A 284 1.10 -18.13 -1.97
CA LEU A 284 1.26 -18.51 -3.38
C LEU A 284 0.44 -19.74 -3.75
N TYR A 285 0.23 -20.67 -2.82
CA TYR A 285 -0.54 -21.90 -3.06
C TYR A 285 -2.02 -21.60 -3.26
N GLU A 286 -2.59 -20.77 -2.39
CA GLU A 286 -3.99 -20.33 -2.51
C GLU A 286 -4.22 -19.49 -3.76
N LEU A 287 -3.27 -18.61 -4.10
CA LEU A 287 -3.34 -17.78 -5.29
C LEU A 287 -2.70 -18.41 -6.53
N ARG A 288 -2.38 -19.71 -6.54
CA ARG A 288 -1.54 -20.32 -7.59
C ARG A 288 -2.04 -20.09 -9.01
N ASP A 289 -3.36 -19.96 -9.19
CA ASP A 289 -3.98 -19.72 -10.49
C ASP A 289 -3.96 -18.24 -10.91
N HIS A 290 -3.72 -17.31 -9.98
CA HIS A 290 -3.74 -15.85 -10.20
C HIS A 290 -2.43 -15.16 -9.82
N SER A 291 -1.47 -15.82 -9.18
CA SER A 291 -0.23 -15.18 -8.73
C SER A 291 0.72 -14.90 -9.89
N VAL A 292 1.34 -13.72 -9.85
CA VAL A 292 2.50 -13.35 -10.69
C VAL A 292 3.68 -12.87 -9.85
N GLY A 293 3.67 -13.13 -8.54
CA GLY A 293 4.83 -12.92 -7.69
C GLY A 293 4.55 -12.35 -6.31
N LEU A 294 5.64 -12.13 -5.59
CA LEU A 294 5.67 -11.44 -4.30
C LEU A 294 6.58 -10.22 -4.37
N ASN A 295 6.40 -9.26 -3.46
CA ASN A 295 7.20 -8.05 -3.37
C ASN A 295 7.82 -7.85 -1.97
N CYS A 296 9.06 -7.38 -1.96
CA CYS A 296 9.76 -6.94 -0.77
C CYS A 296 9.43 -5.49 -0.37
N GLY A 297 8.97 -5.26 0.86
CA GLY A 297 8.76 -3.94 1.45
C GLY A 297 9.75 -3.62 2.58
N ARG A 298 10.00 -2.33 2.84
CA ARG A 298 10.81 -1.89 3.99
C ARG A 298 9.96 -1.29 5.10
N TRP A 299 9.29 -0.16 4.84
CA TRP A 299 8.62 0.62 5.88
C TRP A 299 7.46 -0.13 6.52
N ASP A 300 6.54 -0.68 5.72
CA ASP A 300 5.45 -1.50 6.24
C ASP A 300 5.95 -2.76 6.99
N TYR A 301 7.03 -3.39 6.51
CA TYR A 301 7.59 -4.59 7.14
C TYR A 301 8.13 -4.29 8.54
N ILE A 302 8.93 -3.23 8.69
CA ILE A 302 9.47 -2.87 10.02
C ILE A 302 8.42 -2.21 10.92
N PHE A 303 7.40 -1.56 10.35
CA PHE A 303 6.20 -1.13 11.07
C PHE A 303 5.45 -2.34 11.63
N SER A 304 5.25 -3.37 10.82
CA SER A 304 4.63 -4.62 11.25
C SER A 304 5.48 -5.36 12.27
N TYR A 305 6.81 -5.31 12.19
CA TYR A 305 7.71 -5.86 13.20
C TYR A 305 7.43 -5.23 14.58
N VAL A 306 7.39 -3.89 14.64
CA VAL A 306 7.11 -3.17 15.90
C VAL A 306 5.71 -3.48 16.42
N LYS A 307 4.70 -3.55 15.55
CA LYS A 307 3.33 -3.92 15.96
C LYS A 307 3.22 -5.35 16.49
N THR A 308 3.88 -6.29 15.83
CA THR A 308 3.86 -7.71 16.21
C THR A 308 4.53 -7.88 17.58
N PHE A 309 5.64 -7.19 17.80
CA PHE A 309 6.41 -7.23 19.04
C PHE A 309 6.11 -6.07 20.00
N GLN A 310 4.93 -5.45 19.92
CA GLN A 310 4.62 -4.24 20.70
C GLN A 310 4.69 -4.46 22.22
N ALA A 311 4.50 -5.71 22.70
CA ALA A 311 4.57 -6.11 24.11
C ALA A 311 5.94 -6.66 24.54
N HIS A 312 6.93 -6.70 23.65
CA HIS A 312 8.24 -7.31 23.86
C HIS A 312 9.31 -6.22 24.08
N PRO A 313 9.69 -5.89 25.33
CA PRO A 313 10.64 -4.82 25.65
C PRO A 313 12.08 -5.12 25.19
N ASP A 314 12.39 -6.35 24.81
CA ASP A 314 13.66 -6.79 24.23
C ASP A 314 13.73 -6.57 22.69
N ARG A 315 12.59 -6.30 22.04
CA ARG A 315 12.47 -6.18 20.57
C ARG A 315 12.32 -4.73 20.11
N LEU A 316 13.16 -3.85 20.67
CA LEU A 316 13.11 -2.41 20.38
C LEU A 316 13.78 -2.09 19.04
N LEU A 317 13.11 -1.27 18.24
CA LEU A 317 13.66 -0.77 16.98
C LEU A 317 14.69 0.34 17.25
N PRO A 318 15.87 0.32 16.60
CA PRO A 318 16.73 1.50 16.55
C PRO A 318 16.12 2.59 15.65
N ASP A 319 16.84 3.68 15.38
CA ASP A 319 16.41 4.64 14.36
C ASP A 319 16.06 3.92 13.06
N ARG A 320 14.80 4.02 12.57
CA ARG A 320 14.32 3.34 11.36
C ARG A 320 15.22 3.48 10.14
N VAL A 321 15.93 4.61 10.02
CA VAL A 321 16.86 4.88 8.91
C VAL A 321 18.04 3.89 8.89
N LEU A 322 18.45 3.38 10.06
CA LEU A 322 19.51 2.38 10.22
C LEU A 322 19.03 0.96 9.90
N VAL A 323 17.72 0.71 9.93
CA VAL A 323 17.11 -0.59 9.64
C VAL A 323 16.96 -0.79 8.13
N GLY A 324 18.10 -0.91 7.45
CA GLY A 324 18.18 -1.10 6.00
C GLY A 324 18.07 -2.58 5.58
N MET A 325 17.86 -2.80 4.29
CA MET A 325 17.73 -4.13 3.70
C MET A 325 19.02 -4.98 3.75
N GLY A 326 20.14 -4.40 4.20
CA GLY A 326 21.40 -5.13 4.45
C GLY A 326 21.53 -5.70 5.87
N GLN A 327 20.63 -5.35 6.81
CA GLN A 327 20.60 -6.01 8.12
C GLN A 327 20.17 -7.48 7.96
N HIS A 328 20.66 -8.35 8.85
CA HIS A 328 20.47 -9.80 8.76
C HIS A 328 19.02 -10.22 8.51
N PHE A 329 18.09 -9.82 9.37
CA PHE A 329 16.69 -10.25 9.25
C PHE A 329 16.01 -9.75 7.95
N MET A 330 16.33 -8.53 7.49
CA MET A 330 15.82 -8.00 6.22
C MET A 330 16.44 -8.72 5.01
N ARG A 331 17.72 -9.08 5.11
CA ARG A 331 18.40 -9.86 4.07
C ARG A 331 17.84 -11.28 3.99
N SER A 332 17.66 -11.94 5.13
CA SER A 332 17.05 -13.27 5.22
C SER A 332 15.63 -13.26 4.66
N TYR A 333 14.84 -12.24 4.99
CA TYR A 333 13.53 -12.01 4.39
C TYR A 333 13.58 -11.92 2.84
N SER A 334 14.48 -11.08 2.31
CA SER A 334 14.64 -10.91 0.85
C SER A 334 15.10 -12.21 0.17
N ASP A 335 16.10 -12.89 0.73
CA ASP A 335 16.64 -14.14 0.21
C ASP A 335 15.60 -15.27 0.23
N LEU A 336 14.82 -15.40 1.31
CA LEU A 336 13.75 -16.38 1.43
C LEU A 336 12.59 -16.10 0.45
N LEU A 337 12.25 -14.82 0.23
CA LEU A 337 11.21 -14.43 -0.73
C LEU A 337 11.63 -14.80 -2.16
N ILE A 338 12.87 -14.49 -2.55
CA ILE A 338 13.40 -14.84 -3.88
C ILE A 338 13.34 -16.35 -4.08
N ARG A 339 13.86 -17.12 -3.12
CA ARG A 339 13.81 -18.58 -3.16
C ARG A 339 12.38 -19.09 -3.33
N THR A 340 11.47 -18.58 -2.52
CA THR A 340 10.07 -19.03 -2.52
C THR A 340 9.42 -18.75 -3.88
N CYS A 341 9.48 -17.51 -4.35
CA CYS A 341 8.90 -17.13 -5.65
C CYS A 341 9.46 -17.95 -6.81
N HIS A 342 10.79 -18.08 -6.88
CA HIS A 342 11.43 -18.72 -8.02
C HIS A 342 11.18 -20.23 -8.05
N ASN A 343 11.08 -20.88 -6.90
CA ASN A 343 10.67 -22.29 -6.83
C ASN A 343 9.21 -22.49 -7.24
N ARG A 344 8.36 -21.46 -7.07
CA ARG A 344 6.95 -21.48 -7.51
C ARG A 344 6.72 -20.87 -8.90
N GLY A 345 7.78 -20.48 -9.61
CA GLY A 345 7.69 -20.02 -11.01
C GLY A 345 7.15 -18.60 -11.20
N VAL A 346 7.20 -17.76 -10.17
CA VAL A 346 6.67 -16.38 -10.19
C VAL A 346 7.74 -15.35 -9.84
N HIS A 347 7.44 -14.06 -10.05
CA HIS A 347 8.39 -12.98 -9.79
C HIS A 347 8.69 -12.77 -8.29
N ALA A 348 9.93 -12.44 -7.98
CA ALA A 348 10.40 -11.88 -6.72
C ALA A 348 10.78 -10.41 -6.92
N MET A 349 9.89 -9.50 -6.52
CA MET A 349 10.10 -8.05 -6.69
C MET A 349 10.86 -7.44 -5.51
N GLY A 350 11.82 -6.56 -5.80
CA GLY A 350 12.57 -5.76 -4.84
C GLY A 350 11.80 -4.54 -4.32
N GLY A 351 12.46 -3.74 -3.48
CA GLY A 351 11.83 -2.64 -2.74
C GLY A 351 11.88 -1.27 -3.44
N MET A 352 11.40 -0.26 -2.73
CA MET A 352 11.25 1.11 -3.22
C MET A 352 12.56 1.93 -3.21
N ALA A 353 12.85 2.62 -4.32
CA ALA A 353 13.67 3.84 -4.30
C ALA A 353 12.78 5.10 -4.32
N ALA A 354 12.69 5.77 -3.18
CA ALA A 354 11.80 6.91 -2.96
C ALA A 354 12.46 8.28 -3.24
N GLN A 355 13.74 8.31 -3.63
CA GLN A 355 14.50 9.54 -3.79
C GLN A 355 13.90 10.45 -4.87
N ILE A 356 13.77 11.73 -4.53
CA ILE A 356 13.41 12.80 -5.46
C ILE A 356 14.73 13.46 -5.92
N PRO A 357 15.02 13.52 -7.23
CA PRO A 357 16.22 14.17 -7.73
C PRO A 357 16.36 15.61 -7.23
N ILE A 358 17.51 15.92 -6.63
CA ILE A 358 17.80 17.21 -6.00
C ILE A 358 18.37 18.14 -7.07
N ARG A 359 17.56 19.10 -7.53
CA ARG A 359 17.95 19.98 -8.66
C ARG A 359 18.95 21.05 -8.27
N ASP A 360 18.83 21.53 -7.04
CA ASP A 360 19.56 22.73 -6.58
C ASP A 360 20.89 22.38 -5.88
N ASP A 361 21.19 21.09 -5.71
CA ASP A 361 22.46 20.58 -5.18
C ASP A 361 22.93 19.35 -5.96
N PRO A 362 23.76 19.54 -7.02
CA PRO A 362 24.25 18.45 -7.85
C PRO A 362 25.07 17.40 -7.07
N LYS A 363 25.82 17.81 -6.04
CA LYS A 363 26.67 16.89 -5.27
C LYS A 363 25.82 16.00 -4.37
N ALA A 364 24.86 16.58 -3.64
CA ALA A 364 23.92 15.81 -2.85
C ALA A 364 23.08 14.89 -3.73
N ASN A 365 22.68 15.35 -4.91
CA ASN A 365 21.96 14.54 -5.89
C ASN A 365 22.78 13.33 -6.36
N GLU A 366 24.04 13.54 -6.74
CA GLU A 366 24.93 12.44 -7.16
C GLU A 366 25.12 11.41 -6.05
N MET A 367 25.33 11.86 -4.80
CA MET A 367 25.43 10.97 -3.65
C MET A 367 24.15 10.14 -3.44
N ALA A 368 22.98 10.78 -3.50
CA ALA A 368 21.69 10.09 -3.35
C ALA A 368 21.44 9.07 -4.47
N LEU A 369 21.71 9.44 -5.73
CA LEU A 369 21.57 8.55 -6.87
C LEU A 369 22.56 7.37 -6.83
N ASN A 370 23.78 7.59 -6.36
CA ASN A 370 24.75 6.51 -6.16
C ASN A 370 24.30 5.51 -5.09
N LEU A 371 23.62 5.96 -4.03
CA LEU A 371 23.01 5.07 -3.05
C LEU A 371 21.88 4.24 -3.66
N VAL A 372 21.01 4.86 -4.46
CA VAL A 372 19.96 4.13 -5.22
C VAL A 372 20.59 3.07 -6.11
N LYS A 373 21.60 3.41 -6.91
CA LYS A 373 22.28 2.45 -7.79
C LYS A 373 22.87 1.27 -7.00
N LYS A 374 23.57 1.54 -5.89
CA LYS A 374 24.13 0.48 -5.05
C LYS A 374 23.06 -0.44 -4.49
N ASP A 375 21.94 0.11 -4.05
CA ASP A 375 20.82 -0.68 -3.52
C ASP A 375 20.16 -1.54 -4.61
N LYS A 376 19.94 -1.00 -5.81
CA LYS A 376 19.35 -1.75 -6.92
C LYS A 376 20.29 -2.83 -7.47
N LEU A 377 21.60 -2.57 -7.45
CA LEU A 377 22.61 -3.60 -7.75
C LEU A 377 22.62 -4.73 -6.73
N ARG A 378 22.41 -4.43 -5.44
CA ARG A 378 22.26 -5.46 -4.40
C ARG A 378 21.04 -6.33 -4.68
N GLU A 379 19.90 -5.73 -5.03
CA GLU A 379 18.65 -6.47 -5.32
C GLU A 379 18.78 -7.41 -6.52
N VAL A 380 19.24 -6.90 -7.67
CA VAL A 380 19.37 -7.74 -8.88
C VAL A 380 20.40 -8.85 -8.68
N ARG A 381 21.50 -8.60 -7.96
CA ARG A 381 22.51 -9.63 -7.64
C ARG A 381 22.00 -10.69 -6.67
N ALA A 382 21.09 -10.32 -5.76
CA ALA A 382 20.43 -11.27 -4.88
C ALA A 382 19.45 -12.17 -5.65
N GLY A 383 18.96 -11.73 -6.80
CA GLY A 383 18.06 -12.51 -7.66
C GLY A 383 16.69 -11.90 -7.87
N HIS A 384 16.42 -10.67 -7.42
CA HIS A 384 15.13 -10.02 -7.72
C HIS A 384 14.90 -9.84 -9.22
N ASP A 385 13.67 -10.04 -9.69
CA ASP A 385 13.31 -9.88 -11.11
C ASP A 385 13.04 -8.44 -11.52
N GLY A 386 12.80 -7.58 -10.54
CA GLY A 386 12.53 -6.16 -10.74
C GLY A 386 12.56 -5.37 -9.44
N THR A 387 12.38 -4.06 -9.54
CA THR A 387 12.42 -3.13 -8.40
C THR A 387 11.42 -1.99 -8.55
N TRP A 388 11.20 -1.24 -7.47
CA TRP A 388 10.31 -0.08 -7.43
C TRP A 388 11.04 1.26 -7.42
N ALA A 389 10.42 2.25 -8.04
CA ALA A 389 10.80 3.65 -7.98
C ALA A 389 9.56 4.55 -7.79
N ALA A 390 9.69 5.62 -7.01
CA ALA A 390 8.59 6.56 -6.76
C ALA A 390 8.60 7.79 -7.69
N HIS A 391 9.67 7.97 -8.47
CA HIS A 391 9.84 9.17 -9.31
C HIS A 391 10.37 8.81 -10.71
N PRO A 392 9.83 9.38 -11.80
CA PRO A 392 10.25 9.07 -13.17
C PRO A 392 11.76 9.28 -13.43
N GLY A 393 12.36 10.26 -12.74
CA GLY A 393 13.80 10.52 -12.83
C GLY A 393 14.70 9.39 -12.30
N LEU A 394 14.16 8.43 -11.56
CA LEU A 394 14.89 7.25 -11.07
C LEU A 394 14.77 6.03 -12.01
N ILE A 395 13.89 6.07 -13.01
CA ILE A 395 13.70 4.93 -13.90
C ILE A 395 14.98 4.58 -14.67
N PRO A 396 15.72 5.55 -15.28
CA PRO A 396 16.94 5.21 -16.00
C PRO A 396 18.00 4.53 -15.13
N ILE A 397 18.20 5.00 -13.89
CA ILE A 397 19.22 4.42 -12.99
C ILE A 397 18.83 3.03 -12.49
N CYS A 398 17.54 2.78 -12.27
CA CYS A 398 17.04 1.45 -11.91
C CYS A 398 17.13 0.48 -13.11
N MET A 399 16.80 0.95 -14.32
CA MET A 399 16.90 0.17 -15.56
C MET A 399 18.36 -0.21 -15.85
N ASP A 400 19.29 0.72 -15.65
CA ASP A 400 20.74 0.48 -15.75
C ASP A 400 21.21 -0.57 -14.74
N ALA A 401 20.79 -0.46 -13.47
CA ALA A 401 21.13 -1.46 -12.46
C ALA A 401 20.61 -2.86 -12.85
N PHE A 402 19.36 -2.96 -13.32
CA PHE A 402 18.74 -4.23 -13.72
C PHE A 402 19.17 -4.74 -15.10
N SER A 403 20.01 -4.01 -15.84
CA SER A 403 20.67 -4.51 -17.05
C SER A 403 21.57 -5.73 -16.78
N HIS A 404 21.93 -5.97 -15.52
CA HIS A 404 22.66 -7.16 -15.07
C HIS A 404 21.94 -8.49 -15.37
N MET A 405 20.62 -8.47 -15.61
CA MET A 405 19.87 -9.65 -16.07
C MET A 405 20.19 -10.03 -17.53
N GLY A 406 20.92 -9.18 -18.25
CA GLY A 406 21.23 -9.34 -19.67
C GLY A 406 19.97 -9.23 -20.53
N ASN A 407 19.82 -10.16 -21.47
CA ASN A 407 18.66 -10.24 -22.35
C ASN A 407 17.46 -10.96 -21.72
N ASN A 408 17.61 -11.52 -20.51
CA ASN A 408 16.52 -12.22 -19.85
C ASN A 408 15.48 -11.21 -19.33
N PRO A 409 14.18 -11.49 -19.49
CA PRO A 409 13.13 -10.63 -18.97
C PRO A 409 13.04 -10.68 -17.43
N ASN A 410 13.54 -11.75 -16.82
CA ASN A 410 13.52 -12.03 -15.38
C ASN A 410 14.58 -13.08 -15.01
N GLN A 411 14.73 -13.37 -13.72
CA GLN A 411 15.68 -14.31 -13.11
C GLN A 411 15.02 -15.57 -12.51
N ILE A 412 13.69 -15.72 -12.64
CA ILE A 412 12.88 -16.86 -12.13
C ILE A 412 13.53 -18.22 -12.38
N LYS A 413 14.10 -18.43 -13.58
CA LYS A 413 14.74 -19.70 -13.97
C LYS A 413 16.22 -19.78 -13.61
N SER A 414 16.93 -18.65 -13.55
CA SER A 414 18.40 -18.61 -13.41
C SER A 414 18.89 -18.47 -11.97
N MET A 415 18.08 -17.93 -11.05
CA MET A 415 18.52 -17.56 -9.70
C MET A 415 17.63 -18.17 -8.60
N LYS A 416 17.66 -19.49 -8.39
CA LYS A 416 16.77 -20.17 -7.41
C LYS A 416 17.03 -19.85 -5.93
N ARG A 417 18.19 -19.26 -5.60
CA ARG A 417 18.64 -18.97 -4.21
C ARG A 417 18.50 -20.18 -3.30
N ASP A 418 19.05 -21.33 -3.70
CA ASP A 418 18.99 -22.56 -2.92
C ASP A 418 19.70 -22.47 -1.56
N ASP A 419 20.68 -21.58 -1.44
CA ASP A 419 21.34 -21.24 -0.18
C ASP A 419 20.38 -20.68 0.88
N ALA A 420 19.28 -20.04 0.46
CA ALA A 420 18.24 -19.54 1.36
C ALA A 420 17.38 -20.65 2.00
N SER A 421 17.56 -21.92 1.60
CA SER A 421 16.88 -23.06 2.25
C SER A 421 17.29 -23.26 3.72
N ALA A 422 18.45 -22.73 4.12
CA ALA A 422 18.96 -22.81 5.48
C ALA A 422 18.41 -21.71 6.42
N ILE A 423 17.62 -20.75 5.89
CA ILE A 423 17.06 -19.66 6.68
C ILE A 423 16.06 -20.20 7.69
N THR A 424 16.25 -19.82 8.95
CA THR A 424 15.43 -20.23 10.08
C THR A 424 14.44 -19.14 10.50
N GLU A 425 13.52 -19.48 11.41
CA GLU A 425 12.65 -18.48 12.04
C GLU A 425 13.47 -17.43 12.82
N GLU A 426 14.53 -17.86 13.50
CA GLU A 426 15.41 -16.97 14.26
C GLU A 426 16.11 -15.93 13.37
N ASP A 427 16.48 -16.33 12.14
CA ASP A 427 17.07 -15.42 11.17
C ASP A 427 16.10 -14.30 10.79
N LEU A 428 14.83 -14.63 10.57
CA LEU A 428 13.76 -13.70 10.21
C LEU A 428 13.34 -12.81 11.39
N LEU A 429 13.53 -13.30 12.62
CA LEU A 429 13.20 -12.61 13.85
C LEU A 429 14.39 -11.88 14.47
N GLN A 430 15.58 -11.90 13.89
CA GLN A 430 16.75 -11.32 14.53
C GLN A 430 16.54 -9.82 14.85
N ILE A 431 16.92 -9.42 16.07
CA ILE A 431 16.74 -8.05 16.57
C ILE A 431 17.58 -7.08 15.71
N PRO A 432 16.96 -6.03 15.14
CA PRO A 432 17.69 -5.03 14.36
C PRO A 432 18.69 -4.26 15.23
N ARG A 433 19.88 -4.01 14.67
CA ARG A 433 20.98 -3.32 15.37
C ARG A 433 21.01 -1.85 14.99
N GLY A 434 21.36 -0.99 15.94
CA GLY A 434 21.57 0.44 15.70
C GLY A 434 21.43 1.27 16.98
N VAL A 435 21.68 2.56 16.85
CA VAL A 435 21.47 3.54 17.92
C VAL A 435 20.05 4.09 17.87
N ARG A 436 19.60 4.63 19.01
CA ARG A 436 18.34 5.36 19.17
C ARG A 436 18.72 6.79 19.51
N THR A 437 18.35 7.75 18.69
CA THR A 437 18.85 9.13 18.80
C THR A 437 17.72 10.14 19.00
N LEU A 438 18.07 11.29 19.57
CA LEU A 438 17.13 12.42 19.66
C LEU A 438 16.74 12.94 18.28
N GLU A 439 17.66 12.95 17.31
CA GLU A 439 17.32 13.31 15.93
C GLU A 439 16.37 12.29 15.30
N GLY A 440 16.52 10.99 15.60
CA GLY A 440 15.56 9.96 15.17
C GLY A 440 14.14 10.26 15.67
N LEU A 441 14.00 10.66 16.94
CA LEU A 441 12.73 11.07 17.53
C LEU A 441 12.16 12.34 16.85
N ARG A 442 13.01 13.34 16.59
CA ARG A 442 12.64 14.58 15.89
C ARG A 442 12.19 14.33 14.46
N LEU A 443 12.98 13.57 13.70
CA LEU A 443 12.71 13.23 12.31
C LEU A 443 11.36 12.52 12.17
N ASN A 444 11.10 11.51 13.01
CA ASN A 444 9.82 10.80 13.01
C ASN A 444 8.66 11.75 13.30
N THR A 445 8.81 12.63 14.28
CA THR A 445 7.78 13.62 14.66
C THR A 445 7.49 14.56 13.50
N ARG A 446 8.54 15.13 12.91
CA ARG A 446 8.45 16.12 11.84
C ARG A 446 7.89 15.54 10.54
N VAL A 447 8.33 14.34 10.15
CA VAL A 447 7.84 13.64 8.95
C VAL A 447 6.40 13.17 9.16
N GLY A 448 6.11 12.55 10.31
CA GLY A 448 4.78 12.03 10.61
C GLY A 448 3.70 13.12 10.63
N ILE A 449 3.98 14.28 11.23
CA ILE A 449 3.06 15.41 11.25
C ILE A 449 2.85 16.00 9.86
N GLN A 450 3.91 16.25 9.09
CA GLN A 450 3.79 16.84 7.75
C GLN A 450 3.07 15.90 6.77
N TYR A 451 3.37 14.60 6.84
CA TYR A 451 2.65 13.61 6.04
C TYR A 451 1.16 13.61 6.40
N LEU A 452 0.82 13.54 7.69
CA LEU A 452 -0.58 13.51 8.12
C LEU A 452 -1.32 14.80 7.75
N ALA A 453 -0.68 15.97 7.85
CA ALA A 453 -1.22 17.23 7.39
C ALA A 453 -1.57 17.20 5.89
N ALA A 454 -0.65 16.73 5.05
CA ALA A 454 -0.89 16.56 3.62
C ALA A 454 -2.02 15.55 3.34
N TRP A 455 -2.03 14.43 4.07
CA TRP A 455 -3.05 13.38 3.93
C TRP A 455 -4.45 13.88 4.28
N LEU A 456 -4.60 14.63 5.37
CA LEU A 456 -5.87 15.26 5.76
C LEU A 456 -6.36 16.29 4.74
N THR A 457 -5.44 16.91 3.99
CA THR A 457 -5.76 17.83 2.89
C THR A 457 -5.88 17.15 1.52
N GLY A 458 -5.89 15.82 1.47
CA GLY A 458 -6.19 15.04 0.27
C GLY A 458 -4.99 14.51 -0.51
N SER A 459 -3.75 14.58 0.00
CA SER A 459 -2.55 14.06 -0.68
C SER A 459 -1.90 12.93 0.13
N GLY A 460 -1.84 11.72 -0.43
CA GLY A 460 -1.17 10.57 0.21
C GLY A 460 0.26 10.30 -0.28
N SER A 461 0.71 11.01 -1.32
CA SER A 461 2.07 10.93 -1.87
C SER A 461 2.74 12.29 -1.64
N VAL A 462 3.71 12.37 -0.73
CA VAL A 462 4.16 13.65 -0.17
C VAL A 462 5.67 13.80 -0.28
N PRO A 463 6.18 14.82 -0.99
CA PRO A 463 7.61 15.08 -1.04
C PRO A 463 8.09 15.70 0.27
N LEU A 464 8.85 14.96 1.07
CA LEU A 464 9.44 15.42 2.33
C LEU A 464 10.94 15.11 2.33
N TYR A 465 11.78 16.13 2.55
CA TYR A 465 13.24 15.98 2.65
C TYR A 465 13.87 15.18 1.48
N ASN A 466 13.42 15.46 0.25
CA ASN A 466 13.84 14.80 -0.99
C ASN A 466 13.48 13.30 -1.08
N LEU A 467 12.49 12.85 -0.32
CA LEU A 467 11.88 11.53 -0.43
C LEU A 467 10.41 11.69 -0.78
N MET A 468 9.90 10.80 -1.63
CA MET A 468 8.46 10.67 -1.88
C MET A 468 7.88 9.73 -0.84
N GLU A 469 7.23 10.28 0.18
CA GLU A 469 6.70 9.54 1.33
C GLU A 469 5.23 9.15 1.12
N ASP A 470 4.87 7.99 1.65
CA ASP A 470 3.52 7.43 1.71
C ASP A 470 3.11 7.12 3.16
N ALA A 471 1.94 6.50 3.37
CA ALA A 471 1.41 6.29 4.71
C ALA A 471 2.31 5.38 5.57
N ALA A 472 2.98 4.39 4.98
CA ALA A 472 3.91 3.53 5.66
C ALA A 472 5.04 4.31 6.36
N THR A 473 5.49 5.43 5.80
CA THR A 473 6.49 6.31 6.45
C THR A 473 5.93 6.96 7.72
N ALA A 474 4.69 7.44 7.69
CA ALA A 474 4.06 8.00 8.88
C ALA A 474 3.74 6.93 9.93
N GLU A 475 3.37 5.73 9.49
CA GLU A 475 3.15 4.56 10.35
C GLU A 475 4.42 4.19 11.12
N ILE A 476 5.53 3.92 10.43
CA ILE A 476 6.78 3.57 11.12
C ILE A 476 7.24 4.70 12.07
N SER A 477 7.04 5.96 11.67
CA SER A 477 7.40 7.12 12.48
C SER A 477 6.60 7.16 13.79
N ARG A 478 5.27 6.95 13.74
CA ARG A 478 4.45 6.95 14.96
C ARG A 478 4.71 5.74 15.85
N VAL A 479 4.89 4.55 15.29
CA VAL A 479 5.03 3.33 16.11
C VAL A 479 6.39 3.26 16.77
N GLN A 480 7.45 3.76 16.14
CA GLN A 480 8.77 3.84 16.76
C GLN A 480 8.74 4.84 17.93
N ASN A 481 8.14 6.03 17.74
CA ASN A 481 7.95 7.00 18.82
C ASN A 481 7.12 6.41 19.97
N TRP A 482 6.02 5.74 19.65
CA TRP A 482 5.19 5.05 20.64
C TRP A 482 5.98 3.99 21.41
N GLN A 483 6.75 3.15 20.72
CA GLN A 483 7.55 2.08 21.34
C GLN A 483 8.59 2.68 22.30
N TRP A 484 9.28 3.74 21.89
CA TRP A 484 10.29 4.39 22.72
C TRP A 484 9.70 5.09 23.95
N ILE A 485 8.55 5.75 23.80
CA ILE A 485 7.82 6.38 24.91
C ILE A 485 7.31 5.32 25.89
N ARG A 486 6.69 4.24 25.38
CA ARG A 486 6.12 3.16 26.21
C ARG A 486 7.17 2.51 27.12
N TYR A 487 8.36 2.24 26.57
CA TYR A 487 9.42 1.51 27.29
C TYR A 487 10.47 2.43 27.93
N GLY A 488 10.27 3.75 27.90
CA GLY A 488 11.20 4.70 28.54
C GLY A 488 12.64 4.58 28.01
N VAL A 489 12.76 4.38 26.70
CA VAL A 489 14.01 4.05 26.02
C VAL A 489 15.09 5.11 26.24
N GLU A 490 16.33 4.68 26.44
CA GLU A 490 17.48 5.58 26.50
C GLU A 490 18.00 5.92 25.10
N LEU A 491 18.08 7.22 24.81
CA LEU A 491 18.63 7.78 23.57
C LEU A 491 20.13 8.05 23.74
N ASN A 492 20.95 7.51 22.85
CA ASN A 492 22.41 7.54 22.91
C ASN A 492 23.00 8.29 21.70
N GLY A 493 22.62 9.55 21.54
CA GLY A 493 23.11 10.40 20.44
C GLY A 493 24.46 11.06 20.72
N ASP A 494 24.72 11.48 21.97
CA ASP A 494 25.82 12.41 22.30
C ASP A 494 26.55 12.09 23.62
N GLY A 495 26.52 10.83 24.08
CA GLY A 495 27.28 10.37 25.27
C GLY A 495 26.63 10.59 26.64
N LEU A 496 25.56 11.38 26.73
CA LEU A 496 24.65 11.43 27.89
C LEU A 496 23.31 10.80 27.52
N GLY A 497 22.98 9.68 28.14
CA GLY A 497 21.73 8.96 27.89
C GLY A 497 20.51 9.75 28.35
N VAL A 498 19.59 10.04 27.44
CA VAL A 498 18.32 10.70 27.75
C VAL A 498 17.18 9.69 27.61
N ARG A 499 16.45 9.44 28.70
CA ARG A 499 15.25 8.59 28.64
C ARG A 499 14.10 9.30 27.94
N VAL A 500 13.45 8.63 27.00
CA VAL A 500 12.23 9.12 26.36
C VAL A 500 11.10 9.10 27.36
N SER A 501 10.46 10.25 27.55
CA SER A 501 9.26 10.42 28.35
C SER A 501 8.21 11.21 27.57
N LYS A 502 6.97 11.28 28.07
CA LYS A 502 5.93 12.11 27.46
C LYS A 502 6.29 13.60 27.46
N GLU A 503 7.00 14.05 28.50
CA GLU A 503 7.49 15.43 28.64
C GLU A 503 8.59 15.75 27.63
N LEU A 504 9.55 14.84 27.43
CA LEU A 504 10.56 15.01 26.37
C LEU A 504 9.90 15.05 25.00
N PHE A 505 8.97 14.13 24.73
CA PHE A 505 8.26 14.09 23.46
C PHE A 505 7.43 15.36 23.23
N GLY A 506 6.75 15.89 24.25
CA GLY A 506 6.03 17.16 24.16
C GLY A 506 6.92 18.33 23.73
N ARG A 507 8.11 18.46 24.32
CA ARG A 507 9.10 19.48 23.90
C ARG A 507 9.56 19.29 22.46
N VAL A 508 9.83 18.04 22.06
CA VAL A 508 10.18 17.72 20.66
C VAL A 508 9.05 18.13 19.72
N VAL A 509 7.78 17.84 20.05
CA VAL A 509 6.63 18.25 19.24
C VAL A 509 6.55 19.77 19.09
N GLU A 510 6.73 20.54 20.17
CA GLU A 510 6.71 22.00 20.12
C GLU A 510 7.81 22.56 19.20
N GLU A 511 9.05 22.12 19.41
CA GLU A 511 10.21 22.59 18.64
C GLU A 511 10.13 22.19 17.16
N GLU A 512 9.69 20.96 16.86
CA GLU A 512 9.52 20.52 15.47
C GLU A 512 8.33 21.23 14.80
N MET A 513 7.29 21.61 15.53
CA MET A 513 6.18 22.41 14.98
C MET A 513 6.63 23.82 14.60
N GLU A 514 7.44 24.48 15.43
CA GLU A 514 8.06 25.77 15.07
C GLU A 514 8.94 25.65 13.83
N ARG A 515 9.70 24.56 13.74
CA ARG A 515 10.53 24.26 12.56
C ARG A 515 9.68 24.06 11.31
N ILE A 516 8.60 23.26 11.39
CA ILE A 516 7.68 23.04 10.28
C ILE A 516 7.08 24.37 9.82
N GLU A 517 6.62 25.23 10.73
CA GLU A 517 6.05 26.54 10.37
C GLU A 517 7.06 27.42 9.60
N LYS A 518 8.34 27.39 10.00
CA LYS A 518 9.43 28.08 9.30
C LYS A 518 9.70 27.49 7.92
N GLU A 519 9.70 26.16 7.80
CA GLU A 519 9.99 25.45 6.54
C GLU A 519 8.87 25.62 5.51
N VAL A 520 7.60 25.49 5.91
CA VAL A 520 6.46 25.55 4.97
C VAL A 520 5.94 26.97 4.77
N GLY A 521 6.24 27.88 5.70
CA GLY A 521 5.77 29.26 5.72
C GLY A 521 4.39 29.42 6.39
N LYS A 522 4.19 30.57 7.05
CA LYS A 522 3.01 30.88 7.88
C LYS A 522 1.67 30.64 7.19
N ASP A 523 1.55 31.04 5.93
CA ASP A 523 0.28 30.93 5.19
C ASP A 523 -0.09 29.47 4.89
N LYS A 524 0.88 28.64 4.47
CA LYS A 524 0.65 27.21 4.25
C LYS A 524 0.40 26.52 5.58
N PHE A 525 1.15 26.87 6.62
CA PHE A 525 0.98 26.30 7.96
C PHE A 525 -0.43 26.55 8.50
N LYS A 526 -0.94 27.78 8.37
CA LYS A 526 -2.29 28.16 8.83
C LYS A 526 -3.41 27.46 8.04
N LYS A 527 -3.21 27.15 6.77
CA LYS A 527 -4.22 26.51 5.90
C LYS A 527 -4.12 24.99 5.85
N GLY A 528 -2.97 24.41 6.16
CA GLY A 528 -2.63 23.01 5.89
C GLY A 528 -2.90 22.00 7.01
N MET A 529 -3.84 22.28 7.92
CA MET A 529 -4.22 21.36 9.02
C MET A 529 -3.05 20.87 9.92
N TYR A 530 -1.91 21.58 9.96
CA TYR A 530 -0.73 21.14 10.70
C TYR A 530 -0.97 21.01 12.21
N LYS A 531 -1.83 21.87 12.78
CA LYS A 531 -2.18 21.81 14.20
C LYS A 531 -3.04 20.58 14.52
N GLU A 532 -4.01 20.29 13.66
CA GLU A 532 -4.87 19.11 13.75
C GLU A 532 -4.04 17.83 13.58
N ALA A 533 -3.18 17.79 12.56
CA ALA A 533 -2.25 16.68 12.33
C ALA A 533 -1.32 16.45 13.52
N CYS A 534 -0.75 17.51 14.09
CA CYS A 534 0.08 17.43 15.29
C CYS A 534 -0.67 16.83 16.47
N LYS A 535 -1.92 17.28 16.72
CA LYS A 535 -2.76 16.73 17.79
C LYS A 535 -3.04 15.24 17.59
N MET A 536 -3.40 14.83 16.38
CA MET A 536 -3.70 13.44 16.05
C MET A 536 -2.45 12.54 16.14
N PHE A 537 -1.34 12.98 15.56
CA PHE A 537 -0.07 12.25 15.59
C PHE A 537 0.45 12.09 17.02
N THR A 538 0.40 13.15 17.83
CA THR A 538 0.81 13.13 19.23
C THR A 538 -0.05 12.18 20.07
N LYS A 539 -1.37 12.18 19.83
CA LYS A 539 -2.29 11.21 20.48
C LYS A 539 -1.89 9.77 20.13
N GLN A 540 -1.61 9.50 18.86
CA GLN A 540 -1.19 8.17 18.39
C GLN A 540 0.14 7.72 19.02
N CYS A 541 1.12 8.62 19.13
CA CYS A 541 2.42 8.31 19.74
C CYS A 541 2.32 8.05 21.26
N THR A 542 1.29 8.57 21.94
CA THR A 542 1.20 8.55 23.42
C THR A 542 0.05 7.69 23.95
N ALA A 543 -0.67 7.00 23.06
CA ALA A 543 -1.79 6.12 23.41
C ALA A 543 -1.34 4.95 24.29
N ALA A 544 -2.20 4.53 25.22
CA ALA A 544 -1.91 3.40 26.11
C ALA A 544 -1.83 2.06 25.34
N GLU A 545 -2.64 1.93 24.29
CA GLU A 545 -2.64 0.82 23.36
C GLU A 545 -2.25 1.33 21.97
N LEU A 546 -1.50 0.52 21.22
CA LEU A 546 -1.11 0.86 19.86
C LEU A 546 -2.23 0.49 18.89
N ASP A 547 -2.83 1.52 18.28
CA ASP A 547 -3.79 1.35 17.20
C ASP A 547 -3.14 0.67 16.00
N ASP A 548 -3.92 -0.16 15.29
CA ASP A 548 -3.39 -0.96 14.20
C ASP A 548 -2.91 -0.09 13.03
N PHE A 549 -3.65 0.96 12.67
CA PHE A 549 -3.30 1.84 11.56
C PHE A 549 -3.68 3.29 11.89
N LEU A 550 -2.79 4.23 11.60
CA LEU A 550 -3.00 5.67 11.67
C LEU A 550 -4.20 6.07 10.81
N THR A 551 -4.29 5.51 9.59
CA THR A 551 -5.34 5.83 8.61
C THR A 551 -6.74 5.57 9.16
N LEU A 552 -6.95 4.50 9.92
CA LEU A 552 -8.24 4.22 10.58
C LEU A 552 -8.61 5.30 11.59
N ALA A 553 -7.64 5.75 12.39
CA ALA A 553 -7.88 6.76 13.43
C ALA A 553 -8.19 8.14 12.86
N VAL A 554 -7.83 8.41 11.60
CA VAL A 554 -7.98 9.73 10.97
C VAL A 554 -8.95 9.74 9.78
N TYR A 555 -9.43 8.59 9.32
CA TYR A 555 -10.30 8.49 8.13
C TYR A 555 -11.59 9.30 8.28
N ASP A 556 -12.24 9.24 9.44
CA ASP A 556 -13.48 9.98 9.69
C ASP A 556 -13.33 11.51 9.56
N HIS A 557 -12.09 12.04 9.64
CA HIS A 557 -11.83 13.47 9.44
C HIS A 557 -11.85 13.89 7.96
N ILE A 558 -11.74 12.95 7.03
CA ILE A 558 -11.80 13.21 5.58
C ILE A 558 -13.06 12.63 4.92
N VAL A 559 -13.91 11.95 5.69
CA VAL A 559 -15.22 11.46 5.25
C VAL A 559 -16.21 12.60 5.29
N ALA A 560 -16.85 12.87 4.15
CA ALA A 560 -17.89 13.88 4.04
C ALA A 560 -19.13 13.23 3.40
N HIS A 561 -20.15 12.97 4.23
CA HIS A 561 -21.43 12.47 3.76
C HIS A 561 -22.26 13.60 3.18
N TYR A 562 -22.82 13.37 1.99
CA TYR A 562 -23.81 14.23 1.37
C TYR A 562 -25.20 13.67 1.66
N PRO A 563 -26.15 14.51 2.11
CA PRO A 563 -27.46 14.03 2.53
C PRO A 563 -28.20 13.43 1.33
N ILE A 564 -28.61 12.17 1.47
CA ILE A 564 -29.71 11.60 0.70
C ILE A 564 -30.97 12.06 1.42
N ASN A 565 -31.81 12.86 0.76
CA ASN A 565 -33.16 13.11 1.24
C ASN A 565 -33.90 11.77 1.23
N VAL A 566 -33.91 11.07 2.37
CA VAL A 566 -34.79 9.93 2.58
C VAL A 566 -36.17 10.51 2.89
N SER A 567 -36.88 10.97 1.86
CA SER A 567 -38.34 11.09 1.94
C SER A 567 -38.92 9.70 1.67
N ARG A 568 -38.84 8.81 2.67
CA ARG A 568 -39.84 7.73 2.79
C ARG A 568 -41.04 8.33 3.51
N LEU A 569 -42.03 8.76 2.73
CA LEU A 569 -43.43 8.85 3.18
C LEU A 569 -44.21 7.76 2.46
#